data_AF-A0A3M1FGN5-F1
#
_entry.id   AF-A0A3M1FGN5-F1
#
_cell.length_a   1.000
_cell.length_b   1.000
_cell.length_c   1.000
_cell.angle_alpha   90.00
_cell.angle_beta   90.00
_cell.angle_gamma   90.00
#
_symmetry.space_group_name_H-M   'P 1'
#
loop_
_entity.id
_entity.type
_entity.pdbx_description
1 polymer ?
#
loop_
_entity_poly.entity_id
_entity_poly.type
_entity_poly.pdbx_seq_one_letter_code
_entity_poly.pdbx_strand_id
1 'polypeptide(L)'
;ENYEGKGFPHCYNGHEGTDYLLLGGFETMDAGSARVVAAAAGWVTAAEDGNYDRCHAAIRGRDVTCDGHPIAPNFVAIEHPDGIVSYYFHLKKGSVLVEVGQWVECGTPLGLVGSSGYSSLPHLHFGVTDAQGNPIDPYHRDPAKSLWVAQEGGDGLPGGECAPPPSLPEGHDGR
;
A
#
# COMPACT_ATOMS: atom_id res chain seq x y z
N GLU A 1 22.61 5.40 4.72
CA GLU A 1 22.73 4.28 3.76
C GLU A 1 21.70 3.24 4.19
N ASN A 2 20.68 3.05 3.38
CA ASN A 2 19.64 2.05 3.58
C ASN A 2 18.97 1.71 2.24
N TYR A 3 18.50 0.48 2.17
CA TYR A 3 17.84 -0.22 1.06
C TYR A 3 18.72 -0.63 -0.15
N GLU A 4 19.78 -1.41 0.11
CA GLU A 4 20.61 -2.11 -0.89
C GLU A 4 21.06 -1.27 -2.11
N GLY A 5 21.23 0.05 -1.96
CA GLY A 5 21.70 0.92 -3.03
C GLY A 5 20.69 1.19 -4.15
N LYS A 6 19.39 0.99 -3.93
CA LYS A 6 18.36 1.36 -4.92
C LYS A 6 17.97 2.83 -4.79
N GLY A 7 18.02 3.56 -5.90
CA GLY A 7 17.53 4.94 -5.98
C GLY A 7 16.00 5.02 -6.06
N PHE A 8 15.49 6.25 -5.89
CA PHE A 8 14.09 6.69 -6.00
C PHE A 8 13.12 5.70 -6.69
N PRO A 9 11.96 5.37 -6.07
CA PRO A 9 11.28 6.09 -4.99
C PRO A 9 11.48 5.55 -3.55
N HIS A 10 12.60 4.92 -3.20
CA HIS A 10 12.67 4.10 -1.97
C HIS A 10 13.49 4.62 -0.78
N CYS A 11 13.90 5.90 -0.69
CA CYS A 11 14.96 6.27 0.25
C CYS A 11 14.75 7.58 1.02
N TYR A 12 14.10 7.50 2.18
CA TYR A 12 14.54 8.29 3.33
C TYR A 12 14.52 7.46 4.62
N ASN A 13 15.30 7.89 5.61
CA ASN A 13 15.42 7.20 6.91
C ASN A 13 14.07 7.23 7.65
N GLY A 14 13.55 6.06 8.05
CA GLY A 14 12.22 5.90 8.66
C GLY A 14 11.07 5.59 7.70
N HIS A 15 11.35 5.25 6.44
CA HIS A 15 10.34 4.80 5.47
C HIS A 15 10.09 3.29 5.61
N GLU A 16 8.89 2.90 6.07
CA GLU A 16 8.55 1.51 6.47
C GLU A 16 7.70 0.76 5.43
N GLY A 17 7.89 1.06 4.14
CA GLY A 17 7.11 0.46 3.05
C GLY A 17 7.67 0.71 1.65
N THR A 18 6.93 0.23 0.65
CA THR A 18 7.24 0.37 -0.77
C THR A 18 6.31 1.41 -1.42
N ASP A 19 6.89 2.37 -2.13
CA ASP A 19 6.13 3.36 -2.89
C ASP A 19 6.01 2.99 -4.36
N TYR A 20 4.78 3.01 -4.86
CA TYR A 20 4.47 2.86 -6.29
C TYR A 20 3.96 4.18 -6.84
N LEU A 21 4.83 4.86 -7.59
CA LEU A 21 4.52 6.17 -8.15
C LEU A 21 3.42 6.05 -9.21
N LEU A 22 2.46 6.97 -9.15
CA LEU A 22 1.52 7.15 -10.23
C LEU A 22 2.16 8.03 -11.32
N LEU A 23 2.59 7.41 -12.42
CA LEU A 23 3.14 8.15 -13.56
C LEU A 23 2.09 9.13 -14.12
N GLY A 24 2.53 10.36 -14.41
CA GLY A 24 1.66 11.48 -14.76
C GLY A 24 1.08 12.23 -13.56
N GLY A 25 1.36 11.78 -12.33
CA GLY A 25 1.12 12.52 -11.10
C GLY A 25 -0.34 12.95 -10.93
N PHE A 26 -0.55 14.22 -10.60
CA PHE A 26 -1.89 14.75 -10.27
C PHE A 26 -2.88 14.70 -11.43
N GLU A 27 -2.42 14.78 -12.68
CA GLU A 27 -3.29 14.65 -13.86
C GLU A 27 -3.87 13.23 -13.95
N THR A 28 -3.01 12.21 -13.83
CA THR A 28 -3.45 10.80 -13.81
C THR A 28 -4.32 10.49 -12.60
N MET A 29 -3.99 11.05 -11.44
CA MET A 29 -4.81 10.93 -10.22
C MET A 29 -6.23 11.49 -10.43
N ASP A 30 -6.36 12.57 -11.20
CA ASP A 30 -7.66 13.17 -11.50
C ASP A 30 -8.45 12.38 -12.54
N ALA A 31 -7.77 11.72 -13.46
CA ALA A 31 -8.39 10.76 -14.36
C ALA A 31 -8.91 9.50 -13.63
N GLY A 32 -8.42 9.22 -12.41
CA GLY A 32 -8.91 8.10 -11.58
C GLY A 32 -8.56 6.71 -12.13
N SER A 33 -7.48 6.59 -12.89
CA SER A 33 -7.14 5.38 -13.64
C SER A 33 -6.44 4.30 -12.81
N ALA A 34 -5.86 4.64 -11.66
CA ALA A 34 -5.06 3.72 -10.85
C ALA A 34 -5.83 3.16 -9.66
N ARG A 35 -6.35 1.93 -9.84
CA ARG A 35 -7.03 1.17 -8.78
C ARG A 35 -6.02 0.55 -7.82
N VAL A 36 -6.36 0.58 -6.55
CA VAL A 36 -5.69 -0.16 -5.48
C VAL A 36 -6.56 -1.34 -5.11
N VAL A 37 -5.96 -2.52 -5.03
CA VAL A 37 -6.62 -3.78 -4.67
C VAL A 37 -5.93 -4.44 -3.49
N ALA A 38 -6.67 -5.26 -2.74
CA ALA A 38 -6.11 -6.06 -1.66
C ALA A 38 -5.06 -7.04 -2.21
N ALA A 39 -3.87 -7.03 -1.61
CA ALA A 39 -2.77 -7.90 -2.03
C ALA A 39 -2.91 -9.34 -1.50
N ALA A 40 -3.75 -9.57 -0.50
CA ALA A 40 -4.10 -10.89 0.04
C ALA A 40 -5.44 -10.84 0.78
N ALA A 41 -6.03 -12.00 1.05
CA ALA A 41 -7.29 -12.10 1.78
C ALA A 41 -7.11 -11.76 3.26
N GLY A 42 -8.10 -11.11 3.88
CA GLY A 42 -8.05 -10.72 5.28
C GLY A 42 -9.21 -9.85 5.74
N TRP A 43 -9.16 -9.45 7.00
CA TRP A 43 -10.13 -8.54 7.61
C TRP A 43 -9.64 -7.10 7.51
N VAL A 44 -10.48 -6.19 7.02
CA VAL A 44 -10.22 -4.75 7.10
C VAL A 44 -10.27 -4.34 8.57
N THR A 45 -9.14 -3.91 9.12
CA THR A 45 -9.02 -3.49 10.53
C THR A 45 -9.03 -1.98 10.68
N ALA A 46 -8.68 -1.24 9.63
CA ALA A 46 -8.82 0.21 9.56
C ALA A 46 -9.18 0.64 8.13
N ALA A 47 -10.04 1.65 8.02
CA ALA A 47 -10.36 2.32 6.77
C ALA A 47 -10.66 3.78 7.10
N GLU A 48 -9.95 4.70 6.45
CA GLU A 48 -10.07 6.14 6.65
C GLU A 48 -10.19 6.83 5.29
N ASP A 49 -11.16 7.72 5.15
CA ASP A 49 -11.43 8.45 3.92
C ASP A 49 -11.94 9.87 4.19
N GLY A 50 -11.89 10.75 3.19
CA GLY A 50 -12.38 12.12 3.23
C GLY A 50 -11.30 13.18 3.49
N ASN A 51 -10.08 12.77 3.85
CA ASN A 51 -8.95 13.66 4.09
C ASN A 51 -8.45 14.30 2.79
N TYR A 52 -7.86 15.49 2.91
CA TYR A 52 -7.30 16.23 1.78
C TYR A 52 -6.22 15.41 1.07
N ASP A 53 -6.28 15.33 -0.25
CA ASP A 53 -5.47 14.43 -1.07
C ASP A 53 -4.60 15.15 -2.11
N ARG A 54 -4.39 16.46 -1.96
CA ARG A 54 -3.41 17.23 -2.75
C ARG A 54 -2.20 17.62 -1.94
N CYS A 55 -1.78 16.80 -0.98
CA CYS A 55 -0.53 17.04 -0.31
C CYS A 55 0.62 16.88 -1.31
N HIS A 56 1.57 17.80 -1.29
CA HIS A 56 2.69 17.85 -2.23
C HIS A 56 3.94 18.43 -1.60
N ALA A 57 5.11 18.18 -2.20
CA ALA A 57 6.34 18.84 -1.78
C ALA A 57 6.28 20.34 -2.11
N ALA A 58 6.75 21.19 -1.19
CA ALA A 58 6.89 22.61 -1.45
C ALA A 58 7.89 22.88 -2.58
N ILE A 59 7.60 23.87 -3.44
CA ILE A 59 8.47 24.28 -4.57
C ILE A 59 9.90 24.64 -4.10
N ARG A 60 10.06 25.04 -2.84
CA ARG A 60 11.35 25.36 -2.21
C ARG A 60 11.48 24.67 -0.85
N GLY A 61 11.74 23.36 -0.86
CA GLY A 61 11.99 22.56 0.33
C GLY A 61 11.74 21.08 0.07
N ARG A 62 12.07 20.22 1.04
CA ARG A 62 11.63 18.81 1.06
C ARG A 62 10.38 18.61 1.92
N ASP A 63 9.80 19.70 2.42
CA ASP A 63 8.66 19.64 3.33
C ASP A 63 7.38 19.40 2.53
N VAL A 64 6.57 18.46 3.01
CA VAL A 64 5.22 18.20 2.49
C VAL A 64 4.27 19.25 3.06
N THR A 65 3.45 19.82 2.19
CA THR A 65 2.33 20.71 2.54
C THR A 65 1.04 20.12 2.02
N CYS A 66 -0.06 20.36 2.75
CA CYS A 66 -1.42 20.02 2.36
C CYS A 66 -2.27 21.30 2.21
N ASP A 67 -1.66 22.39 1.74
CA ASP A 67 -2.32 23.70 1.51
C ASP A 67 -3.12 24.25 2.71
N GLY A 68 -2.61 24.02 3.92
CA GLY A 68 -3.26 24.44 5.16
C GLY A 68 -4.27 23.44 5.73
N HIS A 69 -4.52 22.31 5.06
CA HIS A 69 -5.28 21.19 5.61
C HIS A 69 -4.41 20.34 6.57
N PRO A 70 -5.05 19.57 7.48
CA PRO A 70 -4.35 18.58 8.28
C PRO A 70 -3.61 17.57 7.40
N ILE A 71 -2.40 17.21 7.80
CA ILE A 71 -1.64 16.11 7.17
C ILE A 71 -2.19 14.80 7.70
N ALA A 72 -3.30 14.34 7.11
CA ALA A 72 -3.99 13.11 7.48
C ALA A 72 -4.16 12.20 6.24
N PRO A 73 -3.83 10.90 6.33
CA PRO A 73 -3.97 9.99 5.19
C PRO A 73 -5.39 9.45 5.06
N ASN A 74 -5.82 9.20 3.82
CA ASN A 74 -6.82 8.18 3.52
C ASN A 74 -6.07 6.85 3.35
N PHE A 75 -6.54 5.79 3.98
CA PHE A 75 -5.84 4.50 3.96
C PHE A 75 -6.77 3.33 4.29
N VAL A 76 -6.28 2.14 3.98
CA VAL A 76 -6.86 0.87 4.41
C VAL A 76 -5.78 0.03 5.09
N ALA A 77 -6.13 -0.67 6.17
CA ALA A 77 -5.31 -1.71 6.79
C ALA A 77 -6.07 -3.03 6.79
N ILE A 78 -5.39 -4.12 6.45
CA ILE A 78 -5.94 -5.47 6.37
C ILE A 78 -5.09 -6.41 7.21
N GLU A 79 -5.70 -7.09 8.18
CA GLU A 79 -5.07 -8.16 8.94
C GLU A 79 -5.36 -9.52 8.27
N HIS A 80 -4.30 -10.30 8.07
CA HIS A 80 -4.33 -11.60 7.42
C HIS A 80 -4.42 -12.75 8.46
N PRO A 81 -4.83 -13.97 8.06
CA PRO A 81 -5.01 -15.09 9.00
C PRO A 81 -3.79 -15.49 9.84
N ASP A 82 -2.58 -15.17 9.39
CA ASP A 82 -1.32 -15.43 10.08
C ASP A 82 -0.85 -14.27 10.97
N GLY A 83 -1.66 -13.21 11.09
CA GLY A 83 -1.39 -12.03 11.91
C GLY A 83 -0.51 -10.98 11.21
N ILE A 84 -0.14 -11.17 9.94
CA ILE A 84 0.48 -10.12 9.13
C ILE A 84 -0.56 -9.03 8.85
N VAL A 85 -0.13 -7.77 8.83
CA VAL A 85 -0.98 -6.64 8.45
C VAL A 85 -0.42 -5.94 7.22
N SER A 86 -1.26 -5.71 6.21
CA SER A 86 -0.93 -4.86 5.05
C SER A 86 -1.61 -3.50 5.15
N TYR A 87 -0.90 -2.46 4.72
CA TYR A 87 -1.35 -1.07 4.75
C TYR A 87 -1.28 -0.45 3.36
N TYR A 88 -2.33 0.29 2.99
CA TYR A 88 -2.48 0.94 1.70
C TYR A 88 -2.74 2.42 1.94
N PHE A 89 -1.70 3.24 1.88
CA PHE A 89 -1.74 4.66 2.22
C PHE A 89 -1.86 5.56 1.00
N HIS A 90 -2.12 6.84 1.30
CA HIS A 90 -2.22 7.93 0.34
C HIS A 90 -3.37 7.78 -0.67
N LEU A 91 -4.47 7.15 -0.26
CA LEU A 91 -5.61 6.94 -1.15
C LEU A 91 -6.29 8.26 -1.55
N LYS A 92 -6.88 8.27 -2.74
CA LYS A 92 -7.65 9.42 -3.25
C LYS A 92 -8.85 9.66 -2.34
N LYS A 93 -9.13 10.93 -2.06
CA LYS A 93 -10.26 11.36 -1.24
C LYS A 93 -11.58 10.89 -1.86
N GLY A 94 -12.42 10.28 -1.03
CA GLY A 94 -13.74 9.78 -1.42
C GLY A 94 -13.67 8.53 -2.30
N SER A 95 -12.54 7.82 -2.32
CA SER A 95 -12.35 6.64 -3.16
C SER A 95 -12.30 5.34 -2.40
N VAL A 96 -12.31 5.34 -1.05
CA VAL A 96 -12.23 4.10 -0.28
C VAL A 96 -13.54 3.33 -0.42
N LEU A 97 -13.44 2.04 -0.74
CA LEU A 97 -14.57 1.17 -1.12
C LEU A 97 -14.90 0.10 -0.08
N VAL A 98 -14.18 0.08 1.04
CA VAL A 98 -14.29 -0.96 2.07
C VAL A 98 -14.50 -0.36 3.45
N GLU A 99 -15.06 -1.15 4.35
CA GLU A 99 -15.38 -0.75 5.72
C GLU A 99 -14.68 -1.65 6.75
N VAL A 100 -14.44 -1.12 7.96
CA VAL A 100 -13.86 -1.91 9.06
C VAL A 100 -14.74 -3.11 9.40
N GLY A 101 -14.12 -4.28 9.55
CA GLY A 101 -14.79 -5.56 9.77
C GLY A 101 -15.21 -6.28 8.50
N GLN A 102 -14.97 -5.70 7.31
CA GLN A 102 -15.19 -6.39 6.04
C GLN A 102 -14.10 -7.44 5.78
N TRP A 103 -14.50 -8.65 5.41
CA TRP A 103 -13.59 -9.62 4.81
C TRP A 103 -13.37 -9.26 3.34
N VAL A 104 -12.11 -9.26 2.90
CA VAL A 104 -11.74 -9.04 1.51
C VAL A 104 -10.92 -10.21 1.00
N GLU A 105 -11.07 -10.53 -0.28
CA GLU A 105 -10.22 -11.47 -0.99
C GLU A 105 -9.09 -10.73 -1.71
N CYS A 106 -8.02 -11.43 -2.08
CA CYS A 106 -7.01 -10.88 -2.97
C CYS A 106 -7.65 -10.33 -4.26
N GLY A 107 -7.23 -9.14 -4.68
CA GLY A 107 -7.78 -8.45 -5.85
C GLY A 107 -9.05 -7.63 -5.56
N THR A 108 -9.61 -7.68 -4.34
CA THR A 108 -10.75 -6.85 -3.96
C THR A 108 -10.39 -5.36 -4.10
N PRO A 109 -11.17 -4.55 -4.83
CA PRO A 109 -10.93 -3.11 -4.92
C PRO A 109 -11.03 -2.43 -3.56
N LEU A 110 -9.99 -1.66 -3.20
CA LEU A 110 -9.92 -0.91 -1.94
C LEU A 110 -10.13 0.58 -2.15
N GLY A 111 -9.66 1.11 -3.29
CA GLY A 111 -9.85 2.50 -3.66
C GLY A 111 -8.97 2.91 -4.84
N LEU A 112 -8.62 4.19 -4.91
CA LEU A 112 -7.76 4.74 -5.97
C LEU A 112 -6.51 5.37 -5.39
N VAL A 113 -5.42 5.37 -6.17
CA VAL A 113 -4.18 6.08 -5.82
C VAL A 113 -4.43 7.59 -5.72
N GLY A 114 -3.91 8.22 -4.66
CA GLY A 114 -4.02 9.65 -4.40
C GLY A 114 -2.73 10.25 -3.82
N SER A 115 -2.88 11.38 -3.11
CA SER A 115 -1.76 12.10 -2.47
C SER A 115 -2.16 12.66 -1.09
N SER A 116 -2.95 11.92 -0.32
CA SER A 116 -3.34 12.34 1.04
C SER A 116 -2.28 12.09 2.10
N GLY A 117 -2.26 12.86 3.17
CA GLY A 117 -1.32 12.69 4.27
C GLY A 117 0.11 13.12 3.90
N TYR A 118 1.12 12.47 4.49
CA TYR A 118 2.51 12.84 4.28
C TYR A 118 3.03 12.33 2.92
N SER A 119 2.49 12.88 1.84
CA SER A 119 2.79 12.49 0.46
C SER A 119 3.27 13.69 -0.35
N SER A 120 4.32 13.49 -1.16
CA SER A 120 4.94 14.56 -1.96
C SER A 120 4.39 14.66 -3.39
N LEU A 121 3.83 13.56 -3.90
CA LEU A 121 3.22 13.42 -5.22
C LEU A 121 2.33 12.16 -5.22
N PRO A 122 1.38 11.98 -6.17
CA PRO A 122 0.50 10.83 -6.14
C PRO A 122 1.21 9.48 -6.26
N HIS A 123 1.03 8.62 -5.26
CA HIS A 123 1.60 7.27 -5.21
C HIS A 123 0.83 6.40 -4.21
N LEU A 124 0.95 5.08 -4.33
CA LEU A 124 0.56 4.15 -3.29
C LEU A 124 1.77 3.91 -2.39
N HIS A 125 1.63 4.15 -1.09
CA HIS A 125 2.57 3.62 -0.11
C HIS A 125 2.00 2.32 0.46
N PHE A 126 2.70 1.21 0.20
CA PHE A 126 2.33 -0.12 0.64
C PHE A 126 3.25 -0.58 1.76
N GLY A 127 2.69 -0.75 2.95
CA GLY A 127 3.40 -1.21 4.14
C GLY A 127 2.96 -2.61 4.53
N VAL A 128 3.86 -3.37 5.15
CA VAL A 128 3.56 -4.70 5.71
C VAL A 128 4.22 -4.80 7.08
N THR A 129 3.51 -5.34 8.07
CA THR A 129 4.07 -5.63 9.39
C THR A 129 3.75 -7.04 9.85
N ASP A 130 4.60 -7.62 10.71
CA ASP A 130 4.20 -8.79 11.51
C ASP A 130 3.15 -8.43 12.57
N ALA A 131 2.68 -9.43 13.30
CA ALA A 131 1.71 -9.28 14.39
C ALA A 131 2.24 -8.45 15.58
N GLN A 132 3.54 -8.18 15.65
CA GLN A 132 4.17 -7.33 16.66
C GLN A 132 4.38 -5.89 16.16
N GLY A 133 4.00 -5.59 14.92
CA GLY A 133 4.15 -4.27 14.30
C GLY A 133 5.55 -4.02 13.73
N ASN A 134 6.41 -5.04 13.60
CA ASN A 134 7.71 -4.86 12.97
C ASN A 134 7.52 -4.79 11.44
N PRO A 135 8.10 -3.80 10.75
CA PRO A 135 8.04 -3.72 9.29
C PRO A 135 8.65 -4.94 8.62
N ILE A 136 7.93 -5.50 7.65
CA ILE A 136 8.38 -6.54 6.75
C ILE A 136 8.55 -5.90 5.38
N ASP A 137 9.74 -6.03 4.79
CA ASP A 137 9.90 -5.74 3.36
C ASP A 137 9.22 -6.86 2.55
N PRO A 138 8.12 -6.56 1.83
CA PRO A 138 7.39 -7.57 1.06
C PRO A 138 8.23 -8.17 -0.09
N TYR A 139 9.34 -7.52 -0.46
CA TYR A 139 10.25 -7.97 -1.52
C TYR A 139 11.58 -8.53 -0.99
N HIS A 140 11.74 -8.64 0.33
CA HIS A 140 12.93 -9.25 0.90
C HIS A 140 12.92 -10.77 0.63
N ARG A 141 14.10 -11.30 0.29
CA ARG A 141 14.39 -12.63 -0.29
C ARG A 141 14.07 -13.86 0.58
N ASP A 142 13.05 -13.83 1.44
CA ASP A 142 12.50 -14.99 2.13
C ASP A 142 11.08 -15.33 1.61
N PRO A 143 10.97 -16.21 0.59
CA PRO A 143 9.68 -16.55 0.00
C PRO A 143 8.71 -17.26 0.96
N ALA A 144 9.17 -17.75 2.12
CA ALA A 144 8.29 -18.35 3.13
C ALA A 144 7.50 -17.31 3.94
N LYS A 145 7.92 -16.03 3.91
CA LYS A 145 7.24 -14.90 4.58
C LYS A 145 6.52 -13.97 3.61
N SER A 146 6.81 -14.12 2.33
CA SER A 146 6.08 -13.45 1.26
C SER A 146 4.80 -14.24 1.00
N LEU A 147 3.70 -13.87 1.66
CA LEU A 147 2.34 -14.28 1.23
C LEU A 147 2.02 -13.80 -0.20
N TRP A 148 2.91 -13.00 -0.79
CA TRP A 148 2.69 -12.26 -2.01
C TRP A 148 2.89 -13.13 -3.23
N VAL A 149 1.87 -13.09 -4.05
CA VAL A 149 1.88 -13.65 -5.38
C VAL A 149 2.72 -12.74 -6.27
N ALA A 150 3.58 -13.33 -7.10
CA ALA A 150 4.28 -12.61 -8.15
C ALA A 150 3.25 -11.83 -9.00
N GLN A 151 3.29 -10.53 -8.84
CA GLN A 151 2.42 -9.59 -9.49
C GLN A 151 3.07 -9.23 -10.83
N GLU A 152 2.85 -10.08 -11.84
CA GLU A 152 3.35 -9.91 -13.22
C GLU A 152 2.61 -8.74 -13.92
N GLY A 153 2.81 -7.53 -13.41
CA GLY A 153 2.44 -6.28 -14.08
C GLY A 153 3.69 -5.71 -14.74
N GLY A 154 3.69 -5.64 -16.08
CA GLY A 154 4.70 -4.87 -16.79
C GLY A 154 4.81 -3.45 -16.22
N ASP A 155 6.04 -2.96 -16.18
CA ASP A 155 6.41 -1.56 -15.90
C ASP A 155 6.42 -1.12 -14.42
N GLY A 156 6.42 -2.07 -13.48
CA GLY A 156 6.83 -1.80 -12.08
C GLY A 156 5.71 -1.40 -11.13
N LEU A 157 4.46 -1.76 -11.43
CA LEU A 157 3.35 -1.71 -10.48
C LEU A 157 3.00 -3.12 -9.98
N PRO A 158 2.47 -3.26 -8.76
CA PRO A 158 1.85 -4.49 -8.29
C PRO A 158 0.70 -4.84 -9.24
N GLY A 159 0.86 -5.94 -9.98
CA GLY A 159 -0.11 -6.50 -10.93
C GLY A 159 -1.53 -6.60 -10.38
N GLY A 160 -2.51 -6.33 -11.25
CA GLY A 160 -3.94 -6.27 -10.90
C GLY A 160 -4.65 -7.62 -10.76
N GLU A 161 -3.91 -8.73 -10.75
CA GLU A 161 -4.45 -10.09 -10.66
C GLU A 161 -3.67 -10.92 -9.63
N CYS A 162 -4.40 -11.74 -8.88
CA CYS A 162 -3.84 -12.68 -7.92
C CYS A 162 -3.85 -14.10 -8.51
N ALA A 163 -2.69 -14.72 -8.66
CA ALA A 163 -2.61 -16.17 -8.66
C ALA A 163 -2.98 -16.71 -7.26
N PRO A 164 -3.55 -17.91 -7.13
CA PRO A 164 -3.76 -18.53 -5.82
C PRO A 164 -2.43 -18.66 -5.06
N PRO A 165 -2.43 -18.58 -3.71
CA PRO A 165 -1.22 -18.85 -2.95
C PRO A 165 -0.68 -20.24 -3.32
N PRO A 166 0.66 -20.43 -3.39
CA PRO A 166 1.22 -21.76 -3.59
C PRO A 166 0.64 -22.70 -2.52
N SER A 167 0.15 -23.86 -2.95
CA SER A 167 -0.42 -24.87 -2.06
C SER A 167 0.57 -25.16 -0.92
N LEU A 168 0.08 -25.11 0.33
CA LEU A 168 0.86 -25.57 1.48
C LEU A 168 1.37 -27.00 1.21
N PRO A 169 2.60 -27.36 1.60
CA PRO A 169 3.02 -28.75 1.57
C PRO A 169 2.05 -29.56 2.44
N GLU A 170 1.48 -30.64 1.88
CA GLU A 170 0.64 -31.58 2.64
C GLU A 170 1.45 -32.10 3.85
N GLY A 171 1.03 -31.77 5.08
CA GLY A 171 1.77 -32.26 6.24
C GLY A 171 1.48 -31.73 7.64
N HIS A 172 0.47 -30.87 7.87
CA HIS A 172 0.04 -30.52 9.22
C HIS A 172 -1.42 -30.90 9.48
N ASP A 173 -1.61 -32.21 9.70
CA ASP A 173 -2.66 -32.73 10.58
C ASP A 173 -2.40 -32.12 11.98
N GLY A 174 -3.28 -31.21 12.37
CA GLY A 174 -3.36 -30.67 13.72
C GLY A 174 -4.12 -31.63 14.62
N ARG A 175 -3.44 -32.10 15.67
CA ARG A 175 -4.04 -32.51 16.94
C ARG A 175 -4.15 -31.33 17.88
#